data_AF-A0A7S1J7T3-F1
#
_entry.id   AF-A0A7S1J7T3-F1
#
_cell.length_a   1.000
_cell.length_b   1.000
_cell.length_c   1.000
_cell.angle_alpha   90.00
_cell.angle_beta   90.00
_cell.angle_gamma   90.00
#
_symmetry.space_group_name_H-M   'P 1'
#
loop_
_entity.id
_entity.type
_entity.pdbx_description
1 polymer ?
#
loop_
_entity_poly.entity_id
_entity_poly.type
_entity_poly.pdbx_seq_one_letter_code
_entity_poly.pdbx_strand_id
1 'polypeptide(L)'
;ARIGSVSPDLLLPWVPQILGHVGLPHGKLMVPVLERMASRYPHALYYPYNMVRDSLARSSTDAEVQAGLGRLRAQLEGMDGPLQPFIQQMERLRDPAMRLGDLLAEIAETYVGPCVAAK
;
A
#
# COMPACT_ATOMS: atom_id res chain seq x y z
N ALA A 1 -12.26 23.10 -7.74
CA ALA A 1 -10.89 23.41 -7.26
C ALA A 1 -9.90 22.49 -7.98
N ARG A 2 -8.78 23.00 -8.50
CA ARG A 2 -7.75 22.15 -9.11
C ARG A 2 -6.95 21.52 -7.97
N ILE A 3 -6.99 20.19 -7.83
CA ILE A 3 -6.22 19.46 -6.79
C ILE A 3 -4.70 19.76 -6.91
N GLY A 4 -4.25 20.19 -8.10
CA GLY A 4 -2.91 20.70 -8.34
C GLY A 4 -2.46 21.89 -7.48
N SER A 5 -3.36 22.72 -6.94
CA SER A 5 -2.98 23.90 -6.13
C SER A 5 -2.91 23.65 -4.62
N VAL A 6 -3.31 22.47 -4.15
CA VAL A 6 -3.29 22.13 -2.72
C VAL A 6 -1.87 21.72 -2.31
N SER A 7 -1.40 22.23 -1.16
CA SER A 7 -0.10 21.83 -0.63
C SER A 7 -0.11 20.32 -0.29
N PRO A 8 0.93 19.56 -0.69
CA PRO A 8 1.10 18.16 -0.30
C PRO A 8 1.01 17.92 1.22
N ASP A 9 1.38 18.92 2.02
CA ASP A 9 1.42 18.83 3.50
C ASP A 9 0.04 18.54 4.11
N LEU A 10 -1.01 19.13 3.55
CA LEU A 10 -2.38 18.99 4.03
C LEU A 10 -2.97 17.61 3.71
N LEU A 11 -2.33 16.87 2.80
CA LEU A 11 -2.80 15.58 2.31
C LEU A 11 -2.06 14.40 2.97
N LEU A 12 -1.01 14.65 3.75
CA LEU A 12 -0.24 13.61 4.44
C LEU A 12 -1.11 12.69 5.33
N PRO A 13 -2.06 13.21 6.14
CA PRO A 13 -2.94 12.34 6.95
C PRO A 13 -3.87 11.46 6.11
N TRP A 14 -4.09 11.83 4.85
CA TRP A 14 -5.05 11.20 3.94
C TRP A 14 -4.40 10.23 2.94
N VAL A 15 -3.09 9.96 3.06
CA VAL A 15 -2.35 9.06 2.16
C VAL A 15 -3.03 7.70 2.00
N PRO A 16 -3.49 6.99 3.07
CA PRO A 16 -4.14 5.69 2.90
C PRO A 16 -5.43 5.78 2.07
N GLN A 17 -6.23 6.81 2.29
CA GLN A 17 -7.48 7.04 1.55
C GLN A 17 -7.18 7.39 0.09
N ILE A 18 -6.21 8.26 -0.16
CA ILE A 18 -5.79 8.64 -1.51
C ILE A 18 -5.35 7.39 -2.27
N LEU A 19 -4.49 6.56 -1.66
CA LEU A 19 -4.03 5.30 -2.25
C LEU A 19 -5.20 4.35 -2.53
N GLY A 20 -6.13 4.18 -1.59
CA GLY A 20 -7.32 3.34 -1.77
C GLY A 20 -8.21 3.77 -2.95
N HIS A 21 -8.21 5.05 -3.32
CA HIS A 21 -9.00 5.58 -4.44
C HIS A 21 -8.26 5.52 -5.79
N VAL A 22 -6.96 5.21 -5.82
CA VAL A 22 -6.19 5.14 -7.09
C VAL A 22 -6.74 4.07 -8.03
N GLY A 23 -7.30 2.98 -7.49
CA GLY A 23 -7.91 1.90 -8.28
C GLY A 23 -9.30 2.23 -8.85
N LEU A 24 -9.88 3.39 -8.53
CA LEU A 24 -11.21 3.79 -9.03
C LEU A 24 -11.09 4.54 -10.38
N PRO A 25 -12.19 4.67 -11.16
CA PRO A 25 -12.16 5.35 -12.46
C PRO A 25 -11.64 6.81 -12.43
N HIS A 26 -11.77 7.48 -11.28
CA HIS A 26 -11.28 8.84 -11.05
C HIS A 26 -9.89 8.89 -10.39
N GLY A 27 -9.28 7.75 -10.09
CA GLY A 27 -7.99 7.61 -9.42
C GLY A 27 -6.82 8.22 -10.19
N LYS A 28 -6.94 8.37 -11.51
CA LYS A 28 -5.95 9.06 -12.35
C LYS A 28 -5.66 10.49 -11.91
N LEU A 29 -6.61 11.16 -11.25
CA LEU A 29 -6.43 12.52 -10.73
C LEU A 29 -5.56 12.55 -9.46
N MET A 30 -5.44 11.42 -8.77
CA MET A 30 -4.66 11.29 -7.54
C MET A 30 -3.19 10.98 -7.82
N VAL A 31 -2.86 10.35 -8.95
CA VAL A 31 -1.50 9.97 -9.32
C VAL A 31 -0.51 11.15 -9.29
N PRO A 32 -0.80 12.32 -9.91
CA PRO A 32 0.12 13.46 -9.86
C PRO A 32 0.27 14.05 -8.45
N VAL A 33 -0.71 13.85 -7.58
CA VAL A 33 -0.62 14.26 -6.17
C VAL A 33 0.37 13.36 -5.44
N LEU A 34 0.24 12.04 -5.62
CA LEU A 34 1.14 11.05 -5.03
C LEU A 34 2.58 11.22 -5.51
N GLU A 35 2.81 11.50 -6.80
CA GLU A 35 4.15 11.79 -7.34
C GLU A 35 4.78 13.04 -6.70
N ARG A 36 3.99 14.10 -6.48
CA ARG A 36 4.47 15.31 -5.77
C ARG A 36 4.71 15.07 -4.29
N MET A 37 3.90 14.21 -3.66
CA MET A 37 4.12 13.83 -2.27
C MET A 37 5.34 12.93 -2.12
N ALA A 38 5.58 12.01 -3.05
CA ALA A 38 6.74 11.14 -3.05
C ALA A 38 8.04 11.92 -3.26
N SER A 39 8.04 12.96 -4.11
CA SER A 39 9.23 13.80 -4.28
C SER A 39 9.56 14.66 -3.05
N ARG A 40 8.58 15.00 -2.22
CA ARG A 40 8.76 15.87 -1.05
C ARG A 40 8.83 15.12 0.28
N TYR A 41 8.06 14.06 0.43
CA TYR A 41 7.87 13.25 1.63
C TYR A 41 7.85 11.74 1.30
N PRO A 42 8.92 11.19 0.70
CA PRO A 42 8.94 9.79 0.28
C PRO A 42 8.72 8.83 1.48
N HIS A 43 9.22 9.23 2.66
CA HIS A 43 9.09 8.49 3.92
C HIS A 43 7.64 8.25 4.34
N ALA A 44 6.75 9.23 4.10
CA ALA A 44 5.35 9.16 4.50
C ALA A 44 4.53 8.26 3.55
N LEU A 45 5.01 8.06 2.32
CA LEU A 45 4.32 7.24 1.32
C LEU A 45 4.80 5.79 1.30
N TYR A 46 6.06 5.54 1.67
CA TYR A 46 6.68 4.21 1.55
C TYR A 46 5.86 3.09 2.21
N TYR A 47 5.53 3.22 3.49
CA TYR A 47 4.79 2.18 4.21
C TYR A 47 3.36 2.01 3.69
N PRO A 48 2.53 3.07 3.61
CA PRO A 48 1.18 2.94 3.08
C PRO A 48 1.14 2.38 1.66
N TYR A 49 2.08 2.80 0.79
CA TYR A 49 2.18 2.31 -0.58
C TYR A 49 2.53 0.82 -0.62
N ASN A 50 3.54 0.38 0.13
CA ASN A 50 3.94 -1.04 0.14
C ASN A 50 2.84 -1.96 0.65
N MET A 51 1.97 -1.50 1.55
CA MET A 51 0.81 -2.29 2.02
C MET A 51 -0.23 -2.55 0.94
N VAL A 52 -0.39 -1.63 -0.03
CA VAL A 52 -1.44 -1.73 -1.05
C VAL A 52 -0.92 -1.96 -2.46
N ARG A 53 0.40 -1.94 -2.66
CA ARG A 53 1.06 -2.02 -3.98
C ARG A 53 0.53 -3.16 -4.85
N ASP A 54 0.44 -4.36 -4.29
CA ASP A 54 0.04 -5.55 -5.04
C ASP A 54 -1.47 -5.51 -5.37
N SER A 55 -2.29 -4.93 -4.49
CA SER A 55 -3.71 -4.69 -4.76
C SER A 55 -3.93 -3.62 -5.82
N LEU A 56 -3.15 -2.53 -5.79
CA LEU A 56 -3.17 -1.47 -6.79
C LEU A 56 -2.76 -1.97 -8.18
N ALA A 57 -1.72 -2.81 -8.23
CA ALA A 57 -1.28 -3.43 -9.48
C ALA A 57 -2.39 -4.27 -10.13
N ARG A 58 -3.26 -4.92 -9.32
CA ARG A 58 -4.38 -5.73 -9.80
C ARG A 58 -5.63 -4.90 -10.13
N SER A 59 -5.90 -3.81 -9.41
CA SER A 59 -7.14 -3.03 -9.56
C SER A 59 -7.16 -2.12 -10.77
N SER A 60 -6.00 -1.64 -11.22
CA SER A 60 -5.94 -0.59 -12.22
C SER A 60 -5.80 -1.18 -13.63
N THR A 61 -6.86 -1.13 -14.44
CA THR A 61 -6.80 -1.50 -15.87
C THR A 61 -6.37 -0.36 -16.79
N ASP A 62 -6.35 0.87 -16.27
CA ASP A 62 -5.93 2.06 -17.01
C ASP A 62 -4.39 2.13 -17.11
N ALA A 63 -3.88 2.17 -18.34
CA ALA A 63 -2.46 2.22 -18.65
C ALA A 63 -1.78 3.48 -18.10
N GLU A 64 -2.47 4.63 -18.06
CA GLU A 64 -1.91 5.87 -17.52
C GLU A 64 -1.68 5.78 -16.01
N VAL A 65 -2.64 5.17 -15.31
CA VAL A 65 -2.55 4.94 -13.86
C VAL A 65 -1.41 3.96 -13.56
N GLN A 66 -1.29 2.87 -14.31
CA GLN A 66 -0.20 1.91 -14.16
C GLN A 66 1.17 2.53 -14.43
N ALA A 67 1.29 3.35 -15.47
CA ALA A 67 2.53 4.07 -15.75
C ALA A 67 2.90 5.04 -14.61
N GLY A 68 1.92 5.74 -14.04
CA GLY A 68 2.13 6.61 -12.88
C GLY A 68 2.50 5.86 -11.61
N LEU A 69 1.85 4.72 -11.33
CA LEU A 69 2.22 3.84 -10.23
C LEU A 69 3.64 3.27 -10.39
N GLY A 70 4.06 2.98 -11.62
CA GLY A 70 5.44 2.57 -11.91
C GLY A 70 6.47 3.66 -11.60
N ARG A 71 6.17 4.92 -11.93
CA ARG A 71 7.03 6.06 -11.57
C ARG A 71 7.08 6.29 -10.06
N LEU A 72 5.93 6.23 -9.40
CA LEU A 72 5.84 6.32 -7.94
C LEU A 72 6.66 5.22 -7.27
N ARG A 73 6.57 3.99 -7.77
CA ARG A 73 7.37 2.87 -7.30
C ARG A 73 8.86 3.15 -7.42
N ALA A 74 9.33 3.56 -8.60
CA ALA A 74 10.74 3.86 -8.82
C ALA A 74 11.29 4.95 -7.89
N GLN A 75 10.45 5.94 -7.54
CA GLN A 75 10.82 6.98 -6.55
C GLN A 75 10.96 6.42 -5.13
N LEU A 76 10.14 5.43 -4.76
CA LEU A 76 10.11 4.84 -3.42
C LEU A 76 11.13 3.69 -3.25
N GLU A 77 11.51 3.00 -4.33
CA GLU A 77 12.51 1.91 -4.30
C GLU A 77 13.87 2.37 -3.76
N GLY A 78 14.22 3.65 -3.92
CA GLY A 78 15.42 4.23 -3.31
C GLY A 78 15.46 4.14 -1.79
N MET A 79 14.32 3.91 -1.12
CA MET A 79 14.22 3.74 0.32
C MET A 79 14.31 2.29 0.81
N ASP A 80 14.23 1.30 -0.09
CA ASP A 80 14.26 -0.12 0.30
C ASP A 80 15.56 -0.50 1.00
N GLY A 81 16.69 0.12 0.62
CA GLY A 81 18.01 -0.17 1.17
C GLY A 81 18.08 -0.13 2.70
N PRO A 82 17.87 1.03 3.35
CA PRO A 82 17.94 1.14 4.81
C PRO A 82 16.71 0.58 5.53
N LEU A 83 15.51 0.61 4.91
CA LEU A 83 14.27 0.24 5.61
C LEU A 83 13.98 -1.25 5.61
N GLN A 84 14.35 -2.00 4.55
CA GLN A 84 14.14 -3.45 4.51
C GLN A 84 14.83 -4.20 5.65
N PRO A 85 16.13 -3.97 5.94
CA PRO A 85 16.78 -4.61 7.07
C PRO A 85 16.12 -4.25 8.41
N PHE A 86 15.68 -3.01 8.57
CA PHE A 86 14.98 -2.56 9.78
C PHE A 86 13.64 -3.29 9.96
N ILE A 87 12.82 -3.37 8.90
CA ILE A 87 11.56 -4.11 8.90
C ILE A 87 11.81 -5.59 9.26
N GLN A 88 12.81 -6.23 8.65
CA GLN A 88 13.18 -7.61 8.95
C GLN A 88 13.62 -7.81 10.40
N GLN A 89 14.35 -6.85 11.00
CA GLN A 89 14.68 -6.93 12.42
C GLN A 89 13.45 -6.77 13.31
N MET A 90 12.52 -5.88 12.96
CA MET A 90 11.27 -5.74 13.72
C MET A 90 10.42 -7.01 13.64
N GLU A 91 10.39 -7.69 12.49
CA GLU A 91 9.69 -8.98 12.36
C GLU A 91 10.28 -10.07 13.26
N ARG A 92 11.60 -10.05 13.50
CA ARG A 92 12.28 -11.00 14.39
C ARG A 92 11.97 -10.80 15.87
N LEU A 93 11.50 -9.61 16.25
CA LEU A 93 11.07 -9.33 17.63
C LEU A 93 9.68 -9.90 17.92
N ARG A 94 8.92 -10.33 16.90
CA ARG A 94 7.60 -10.94 17.09
C ARG A 94 7.76 -12.35 17.65
N ASP A 95 6.97 -12.68 18.67
CA ASP A 95 6.95 -14.01 19.26
C ASP A 95 6.57 -15.07 18.18
N PRO A 96 7.45 -16.06 17.91
CA PRO A 96 7.19 -17.09 16.91
C PRO A 96 5.99 -17.98 17.28
N ALA A 97 5.71 -18.19 18.56
CA ALA A 97 4.57 -19.00 19.00
C ALA A 97 3.24 -18.31 18.68
N MET A 98 3.16 -17.00 18.94
CA MET A 98 2.01 -16.18 18.57
C MET A 98 1.81 -16.15 17.06
N ARG A 99 2.89 -15.98 16.28
CA ARG A 99 2.83 -15.98 14.81
C ARG A 99 2.31 -17.31 14.26
N LEU A 100 2.75 -18.44 14.83
CA LEU A 100 2.25 -19.76 14.44
C LEU A 100 0.76 -19.92 14.79
N GLY A 101 0.33 -19.42 15.95
CA GLY A 101 -1.08 -19.40 16.35
C GLY A 101 -1.95 -18.63 15.36
N ASP A 102 -1.55 -17.42 14.98
CA ASP A 102 -2.25 -16.60 13.98
C ASP A 102 -2.38 -17.33 12.64
N LEU A 103 -1.30 -17.97 12.18
CA LEU A 103 -1.29 -18.75 10.93
C LEU A 103 -2.22 -19.97 10.98
N LEU A 104 -2.21 -20.70 12.09
CA LEU A 104 -3.09 -21.86 12.27
C LEU A 104 -4.56 -21.44 12.30
N ALA A 105 -4.87 -20.29 12.91
CA ALA A 105 -6.23 -19.72 12.91
C ALA A 105 -6.68 -19.34 11.49
N GLU A 106 -5.84 -18.66 10.71
CA GLU A 106 -6.13 -18.28 9.32
C GLU A 106 -6.37 -19.51 8.42
N ILE A 107 -5.53 -20.55 8.57
CA ILE A 107 -5.70 -21.83 7.86
C ILE A 107 -7.01 -22.50 8.30
N ALA A 108 -7.31 -22.54 9.60
CA ALA A 108 -8.54 -23.13 10.10
C ALA A 108 -9.79 -22.42 9.53
N GLU A 109 -9.81 -21.08 9.49
CA GLU A 109 -10.91 -20.32 8.89
C GLU A 109 -11.09 -20.65 7.40
N THR A 110 -9.99 -20.73 6.65
CA THR A 110 -10.01 -21.01 5.21
C THR A 110 -10.53 -22.41 4.87
N TYR A 111 -10.20 -23.42 5.70
CA TYR A 111 -10.51 -24.83 5.39
C TYR A 111 -11.67 -25.42 6.21
N VAL A 112 -12.02 -24.87 7.37
CA VAL A 112 -13.13 -25.35 8.22
C VAL A 112 -14.42 -24.54 7.99
N GLY A 113 -14.31 -23.25 7.67
CA GLY A 113 -15.45 -22.37 7.37
C GLY A 113 -16.40 -22.85 6.26
N PRO A 114 -15.92 -23.43 5.13
CA PRO A 114 -16.79 -23.89 4.05
C PRO A 114 -17.65 -25.11 4.40
N CYS A 115 -17.23 -25.95 5.36
CA CYS A 115 -17.94 -27.18 5.70
C CYS A 115 -19.21 -26.95 6.55
N VAL A 116 -19.33 -25.80 7.22
CA VAL A 116 -20.50 -25.50 8.08
C VAL A 116 -21.61 -24.76 7.29
N ALA A 117 -21.29 -24.12 6.17
CA ALA A 117 -22.26 -23.44 5.30
C ALA A 117 -22.99 -24.36 4.30
N ALA A 118 -22.66 -25.66 4.27
CA ALA A 118 -23.23 -26.67 3.38
C ALA A 118 -24.17 -27.67 4.09
N LYS A 119 -24.86 -27.22 5.15
CA LYS A 119 -25.90 -28.00 5.86
C LYS A 119 -27.21 -27.23 5.94
#